data_AF-A0A382Q5A6-F1
#
_entry.id   AF-A0A382Q5A6-F1
#
_cell.length_a   1.000
_cell.length_b   1.000
_cell.length_c   1.000
_cell.angle_alpha   90.00
_cell.angle_beta   90.00
_cell.angle_gamma   90.00
#
_symmetry.space_group_name_H-M   'P 1'
#
loop_
_entity.id
_entity.type
_entity.pdbx_description
1 polymer ?
#
loop_
_entity_poly.entity_id
_entity_poly.type
_entity_poly.pdbx_seq_one_letter_code
_entity_poly.pdbx_strand_id
1 'polypeptide(L)'
;MMEFVNEFLPIIMFVSLAGLLFTGYPVAFILGGLAVLFGLIGHGIGDFKLIEYFNFMPRIWGMAAENLVLVAVPTFVFMGTMMERSGIANEMLYCCQVLLRRVPGALALAVTVMGTILAAMTGIIGASVTMMTALALPVMLRQGYAQSLSTGVIAAS
;
A
#
# COMPACT_ATOMS: atom_id res chain seq x y z
N MET A 1 -10.02 -16.55 -38.11
CA MET A 1 -8.78 -16.07 -37.45
C MET A 1 -9.03 -14.79 -36.67
N MET A 2 -9.63 -13.75 -37.28
CA MET A 2 -10.04 -12.52 -36.58
C MET A 2 -11.06 -12.76 -35.44
N GLU A 3 -12.06 -13.64 -35.63
CA GLU A 3 -13.05 -13.96 -34.56
C GLU A 3 -12.42 -14.65 -33.34
N PHE A 4 -11.42 -15.52 -33.55
CA PHE A 4 -10.70 -16.18 -32.46
C PHE A 4 -9.85 -15.18 -31.67
N VAL A 5 -9.18 -14.24 -32.34
CA VAL A 5 -8.44 -13.17 -31.65
C VAL A 5 -9.38 -12.30 -30.82
N ASN A 6 -10.61 -12.10 -31.30
CA ASN A 6 -11.62 -11.31 -30.61
C ASN A 6 -12.09 -11.90 -29.29
N GLU A 7 -12.43 -13.19 -29.30
CA GLU A 7 -12.96 -13.89 -28.13
C GLU A 7 -11.91 -14.03 -27.02
N PHE A 8 -10.63 -14.12 -27.41
CA PHE A 8 -9.50 -14.22 -26.48
C PHE A 8 -8.83 -12.88 -26.11
N LEU A 9 -9.19 -11.76 -26.76
CA LEU A 9 -8.58 -10.45 -26.52
C LEU A 9 -8.65 -10.01 -25.04
N PRO A 10 -9.79 -10.16 -24.32
CA PRO A 10 -9.87 -9.81 -22.90
C PRO A 10 -9.00 -10.71 -22.02
N ILE A 11 -8.88 -11.99 -22.38
CA ILE A 11 -8.06 -12.96 -21.65
C ILE A 11 -6.57 -12.62 -21.82
N ILE A 12 -6.15 -12.30 -23.06
CA ILE A 12 -4.79 -11.87 -23.35
C ILE A 12 -4.47 -10.56 -22.62
N MET A 13 -5.40 -9.61 -22.59
CA MET A 13 -5.27 -8.37 -21.82
C MET A 13 -5.06 -8.66 -20.33
N PHE A 14 -5.87 -9.53 -19.74
CA PHE A 14 -5.76 -9.88 -18.33
C PHE A 14 -4.45 -10.61 -17.98
N VAL A 15 -4.03 -11.57 -18.81
CA VAL A 15 -2.75 -12.29 -18.61
C VAL A 15 -1.56 -11.33 -18.77
N SER A 16 -1.61 -10.41 -19.74
CA SER A 16 -0.55 -9.42 -19.91
C SER A 16 -0.46 -8.46 -18.72
N LEU A 17 -1.60 -8.05 -18.16
CA LEU A 17 -1.68 -7.26 -16.92
C LEU A 17 -1.06 -8.00 -15.75
N ALA A 18 -1.42 -9.27 -15.57
CA ALA A 18 -0.86 -10.10 -14.50
C ALA A 18 0.66 -10.25 -14.64
N GLY A 19 1.15 -10.50 -15.86
CA GLY A 19 2.58 -10.59 -16.14
C GLY A 19 3.35 -9.29 -15.87
N LEU A 20 2.80 -8.15 -16.32
CA LEU A 20 3.41 -6.83 -16.12
C LEU A 20 3.41 -6.41 -14.65
N LEU A 21 2.42 -6.80 -13.85
CA LEU A 21 2.40 -6.52 -12.41
C LEU A 21 3.62 -7.09 -11.68
N PHE A 22 4.16 -8.24 -12.12
CA PHE A 22 5.36 -8.83 -11.52
C PHE A 22 6.66 -8.09 -11.88
N THR A 23 6.66 -7.21 -12.88
CA THR A 23 7.86 -6.43 -13.25
C THR A 23 8.17 -5.30 -12.26
N GLY A 24 7.28 -5.02 -11.31
CA GLY A 24 7.48 -3.97 -10.29
C GLY A 24 7.28 -2.54 -10.81
N TYR A 25 6.84 -2.37 -12.06
CA TYR A 25 6.47 -1.06 -12.59
C TYR A 25 5.24 -0.49 -11.86
N PRO A 26 5.11 0.85 -11.72
CA PRO A 26 3.97 1.44 -11.03
C PRO A 26 2.66 1.06 -11.71
N VAL A 27 1.73 0.52 -10.92
CA VAL A 27 0.48 -0.09 -11.38
C VAL A 27 -0.36 0.85 -12.25
N ALA A 28 -0.34 2.16 -11.96
CA ALA A 28 -1.07 3.17 -12.73
C ALA A 28 -0.65 3.21 -14.22
N PHE A 29 0.65 3.11 -14.51
CA PHE A 29 1.16 3.11 -15.88
C PHE A 29 0.86 1.81 -16.60
N ILE A 30 0.89 0.68 -15.88
CA ILE A 30 0.54 -0.63 -16.45
C ILE A 30 -0.94 -0.64 -16.85
N LEU A 31 -1.83 -0.23 -15.94
CA LEU A 31 -3.28 -0.18 -16.20
C LEU A 31 -3.62 0.78 -17.33
N GLY A 32 -3.10 2.01 -17.30
CA GLY A 32 -3.36 3.01 -18.34
C GLY A 32 -2.76 2.60 -19.69
N GLY A 33 -1.52 2.13 -19.70
CA GLY A 33 -0.82 1.69 -20.91
C GLY A 33 -1.49 0.49 -21.58
N LEU A 34 -1.88 -0.52 -20.80
CA LEU A 34 -2.61 -1.67 -21.32
C LEU A 34 -4.01 -1.29 -21.82
N ALA A 35 -4.72 -0.42 -21.10
CA ALA A 35 -6.03 0.04 -21.54
C ALA A 35 -5.96 0.80 -22.88
N VAL A 36 -4.91 1.60 -23.09
CA VAL A 36 -4.69 2.28 -24.38
C VAL A 36 -4.22 1.30 -25.45
N LEU A 37 -3.27 0.41 -25.17
CA LEU A 37 -2.77 -0.57 -26.14
C LEU A 37 -3.86 -1.52 -26.64
N PHE A 38 -4.58 -2.16 -25.71
CA PHE A 38 -5.63 -3.12 -26.07
C PHE A 38 -6.86 -2.43 -26.66
N GLY A 39 -7.15 -1.17 -26.29
CA GLY A 39 -8.19 -0.39 -26.97
C GLY A 39 -7.85 -0.04 -28.42
N LEU A 40 -6.57 0.23 -28.75
CA LEU A 40 -6.12 0.47 -30.12
C LEU A 40 -6.13 -0.81 -30.95
N ILE A 41 -5.73 -1.94 -30.35
CA ILE A 41 -5.81 -3.26 -30.98
C ILE A 41 -7.27 -3.65 -31.24
N GLY A 42 -8.16 -3.45 -30.26
CA GLY A 42 -9.60 -3.67 -30.41
C GLY A 42 -10.23 -2.76 -31.46
N HIS A 43 -9.70 -1.55 -31.65
CA HIS A 43 -10.14 -0.67 -32.74
C HIS A 43 -9.77 -1.20 -34.13
N GLY A 44 -8.55 -1.75 -34.26
CA GLY A 44 -8.11 -2.37 -35.51
C GLY A 44 -8.87 -3.65 -35.90
N ILE A 45 -9.50 -4.32 -34.95
CA ILE A 45 -10.24 -5.58 -35.15
C ILE A 45 -11.75 -5.33 -35.39
N GLY A 46 -12.26 -4.15 -35.00
CA GLY A 46 -13.63 -3.69 -35.29
C GLY A 46 -14.58 -3.70 -34.08
N ASP A 47 -14.13 -4.22 -32.94
CA ASP A 47 -14.93 -4.40 -31.72
C ASP A 47 -14.92 -3.19 -30.80
N PHE A 48 -13.93 -2.32 -30.98
CA PHE A 48 -13.83 -1.09 -30.21
C PHE A 48 -13.94 0.13 -31.12
N LYS A 49 -14.99 0.93 -30.93
CA LYS A 49 -15.12 2.19 -31.67
C LYS A 49 -14.29 3.27 -30.99
N LEU A 50 -13.67 4.15 -31.79
CA LEU A 50 -12.88 5.26 -31.24
C LEU A 50 -13.72 6.17 -30.31
N ILE A 51 -15.04 6.21 -30.50
CA ILE A 51 -15.97 6.93 -29.61
C ILE A 51 -15.99 6.36 -28.19
N GLU A 52 -15.69 5.07 -28.00
CA GLU A 52 -15.68 4.43 -26.68
C GLU A 52 -14.47 4.83 -25.84
N TYR A 53 -13.41 5.36 -26.45
CA TYR A 53 -12.34 6.05 -25.70
C TYR A 53 -12.87 7.26 -24.94
N PHE A 54 -13.99 7.86 -25.37
CA PHE A 54 -14.57 8.98 -24.64
C PHE A 54 -15.06 8.57 -23.26
N ASN A 55 -15.34 7.27 -23.01
CA ASN A 55 -15.69 6.75 -21.68
C ASN A 55 -14.54 6.83 -20.66
N PHE A 56 -13.28 7.05 -21.10
CA PHE A 56 -12.20 7.33 -20.15
C PHE A 56 -12.46 8.62 -19.37
N MET A 57 -13.00 9.66 -20.02
CA MET A 57 -13.17 10.98 -19.39
C MET A 57 -14.19 10.95 -18.24
N PRO A 58 -15.42 10.40 -18.40
CA PRO A 58 -16.36 10.23 -17.29
C PRO A 58 -15.85 9.30 -16.20
N ARG A 59 -15.08 8.24 -16.54
CA ARG A 59 -14.52 7.32 -15.55
C ARG A 59 -13.45 7.99 -14.69
N ILE A 60 -12.56 8.78 -15.30
CA ILE A 60 -11.54 9.53 -14.56
C ILE A 60 -12.22 10.60 -13.70
N TRP A 61 -13.19 11.33 -14.24
CA TRP A 61 -13.90 12.34 -13.48
C TRP A 61 -14.67 11.75 -12.29
N GLY A 62 -15.48 10.72 -12.52
CA GLY A 62 -16.31 10.09 -11.49
C GLY A 62 -15.50 9.30 -10.45
N MET A 63 -14.42 8.61 -10.83
CA MET A 63 -13.62 7.83 -9.88
C MET A 63 -12.47 8.59 -9.23
N ALA A 64 -11.91 9.61 -9.89
CA ALA A 64 -10.73 10.33 -9.39
C ALA A 64 -11.03 11.76 -8.90
N ALA A 65 -11.88 12.52 -9.61
CA ALA A 65 -12.13 13.93 -9.25
C ALA A 65 -13.25 14.08 -8.21
N GLU A 66 -14.35 13.32 -8.35
CA GLU A 66 -15.48 13.38 -7.41
C GLU A 66 -15.29 12.50 -6.16
N ASN A 67 -14.30 11.62 -6.16
CA ASN A 67 -14.12 10.66 -5.10
C ASN A 67 -13.47 11.30 -3.87
N LEU A 68 -14.31 11.68 -2.91
CA LEU A 68 -13.90 12.26 -1.62
C LEU A 68 -12.98 11.33 -0.82
N VAL A 69 -12.99 10.01 -1.08
CA VAL A 69 -12.07 9.07 -0.42
C VAL A 69 -10.61 9.36 -0.80
N LEU A 70 -10.35 9.88 -2.00
CA LEU A 70 -8.99 10.22 -2.42
C LEU A 70 -8.44 11.44 -1.67
N VAL A 71 -9.29 12.33 -1.16
CA VAL A 71 -8.91 13.43 -0.27
C VAL A 71 -8.42 12.90 1.09
N ALA A 72 -8.84 11.68 1.47
CA ALA A 72 -8.32 11.02 2.67
C ALA A 72 -6.81 10.69 2.52
N VAL A 73 -6.31 10.39 1.31
CA VAL A 73 -4.92 9.95 1.13
C VAL A 73 -3.89 11.01 1.58
N PRO A 74 -3.94 12.28 1.12
CA PRO A 74 -3.02 13.32 1.61
C PRO A 74 -3.20 13.64 3.10
N THR A 75 -4.44 13.61 3.59
CA THR A 75 -4.73 13.91 5.01
C THR A 75 -4.23 12.80 5.93
N PHE A 76 -4.28 11.53 5.51
CA PHE A 76 -3.63 10.40 6.20
C PHE A 76 -2.10 10.53 6.22
N VAL A 77 -1.49 10.88 5.08
CA VAL A 77 -0.03 11.14 5.02
C VAL A 77 0.35 12.29 5.96
N PHE A 78 -0.43 13.37 5.98
CA PHE A 78 -0.21 14.50 6.87
C PHE A 78 -0.32 14.11 8.35
N MET A 79 -1.37 13.38 8.73
CA MET A 79 -1.53 12.87 10.09
C MET A 79 -0.35 11.98 10.50
N GLY A 80 0.04 11.04 9.66
CA GLY A 80 1.15 10.12 9.94
C GLY A 80 2.47 10.85 10.14
N THR A 81 2.79 11.79 9.24
CA THR A 81 4.02 12.60 9.34
C THR A 81 4.02 13.54 10.54
N MET A 82 2.87 14.14 10.89
CA MET A 82 2.74 14.95 12.10
C MET A 82 2.92 14.13 13.38
N MET A 83 2.35 12.93 13.44
CA MET A 83 2.50 12.05 14.62
C MET A 83 3.94 11.56 14.79
N GLU A 84 4.64 11.28 13.70
CA GLU A 84 6.08 10.96 13.71
C GLU A 84 6.91 12.14 14.21
N ARG A 85 6.70 13.33 13.65
CA ARG A 85 7.51 14.53 13.94
C ARG A 85 7.26 15.15 15.31
N SER A 86 6.07 14.95 15.88
CA SER A 86 5.70 15.46 17.21
C SER A 86 6.27 14.63 18.36
N GLY A 87 6.82 13.44 18.10
CA GLY A 87 7.37 12.57 19.13
C GLY A 87 6.32 11.80 19.94
N ILE A 88 5.03 11.97 19.64
CA ILE A 88 3.92 11.28 20.34
C ILE A 88 4.08 9.76 20.26
N ALA A 89 4.58 9.24 19.14
CA ALA A 89 4.82 7.80 18.98
C ALA A 89 5.82 7.24 20.01
N ASN A 90 6.81 8.03 20.45
CA ASN A 90 7.75 7.60 21.49
C ASN A 90 7.09 7.53 22.85
N GLU A 91 6.28 8.53 23.21
CA GLU A 91 5.51 8.53 24.45
C GLU A 91 4.49 7.39 24.47
N MET A 92 3.82 7.13 23.36
CA MET A 92 2.87 6.01 23.26
C MET A 92 3.58 4.66 23.45
N LEU A 93 4.75 4.46 22.83
CA LEU A 93 5.53 3.23 23.03
C LEU A 93 5.94 3.06 24.50
N TYR A 94 6.37 4.14 25.16
CA TYR A 94 6.69 4.13 26.58
C TYR A 94 5.45 3.80 27.44
N CYS A 95 4.30 4.41 27.16
CA CYS A 95 3.04 4.11 27.83
C CYS A 95 2.64 2.63 27.68
N CYS A 96 2.74 2.08 26.47
CA CYS A 96 2.49 0.66 26.22
C CYS A 96 3.46 -0.24 27.01
N GLN A 97 4.74 0.11 27.10
CA GLN A 97 5.71 -0.62 27.92
C GLN A 97 5.36 -0.58 29.41
N VAL A 98 4.93 0.58 29.92
CA VAL A 98 4.50 0.74 31.33
C VAL A 98 3.27 -0.09 31.62
N LEU A 99 2.27 -0.07 30.73
CA LEU A 99 1.05 -0.86 30.84
C LEU A 99 1.34 -2.37 30.83
N LEU A 100 2.27 -2.81 29.97
CA LEU A 100 2.62 -4.22 29.80
C LEU A 100 3.74 -4.69 30.73
N ARG A 101 4.25 -3.85 31.63
CA ARG A 101 5.44 -4.13 32.47
C ARG A 101 5.36 -5.46 33.25
N ARG A 102 4.16 -5.94 33.57
CA ARG A 102 3.94 -7.19 34.32
C ARG A 102 3.96 -8.45 33.45
N VAL A 103 3.99 -8.32 32.13
CA VAL A 103 3.90 -9.44 31.17
C VAL A 103 5.31 -9.87 30.74
N PRO A 104 5.66 -11.17 30.77
CA PRO A 104 6.91 -11.64 30.19
C PRO A 104 6.93 -11.35 28.68
N GLY A 105 7.96 -10.66 28.19
CA GLY A 105 8.01 -10.21 26.79
C GLY A 105 7.32 -8.85 26.53
N ALA A 106 7.04 -8.07 27.58
CA ALA A 106 6.34 -6.78 27.53
C ALA A 106 6.81 -5.84 26.40
N LEU A 107 8.11 -5.79 26.14
CA LEU A 107 8.68 -4.93 25.11
C LEU A 107 8.27 -5.35 23.70
N ALA A 108 8.35 -6.65 23.39
CA ALA A 108 7.92 -7.17 22.09
C ALA A 108 6.42 -6.97 21.89
N LEU A 109 5.61 -7.24 22.92
CA LEU A 109 4.18 -6.99 22.90
C LEU A 109 3.85 -5.49 22.70
N ALA A 110 4.57 -4.60 23.37
CA ALA A 110 4.39 -3.16 23.22
C ALA A 110 4.69 -2.70 21.78
N VAL A 111 5.72 -3.27 21.13
CA VAL A 111 6.04 -2.97 19.73
C VAL A 111 4.95 -3.47 18.79
N THR A 112 4.41 -4.69 18.99
CA THR A 112 3.29 -5.20 18.17
C THR A 112 2.02 -4.36 18.33
N VAL A 113 1.66 -3.99 19.56
CA VAL A 113 0.50 -3.13 19.82
C VAL A 113 0.70 -1.74 19.22
N MET A 114 1.90 -1.17 19.34
CA MET A 114 2.21 0.11 18.72
C MET A 114 2.19 0.04 17.19
N GLY A 115 2.75 -1.02 16.60
CA GLY A 115 2.72 -1.26 15.16
C GLY A 115 1.30 -1.31 14.62
N THR A 116 0.42 -2.07 15.27
CA THR A 116 -1.00 -2.15 14.89
C THR A 116 -1.74 -0.81 15.01
N ILE A 117 -1.50 -0.04 16.08
CA ILE A 117 -2.08 1.29 16.28
C ILE A 117 -1.59 2.27 15.22
N LEU A 118 -0.27 2.29 14.94
CA LEU A 118 0.32 3.16 13.91
C LEU A 118 -0.13 2.76 12.51
N ALA A 119 -0.19 1.46 12.21
CA ALA A 119 -0.61 0.94 10.91
C ALA A 119 -2.08 1.33 10.62
N ALA A 120 -2.95 1.22 11.62
CA ALA A 120 -4.35 1.62 11.52
C ALA A 120 -4.51 3.12 11.22
N MET A 121 -3.67 3.97 11.81
CA MET A 121 -3.74 5.43 11.62
C MET A 121 -3.05 5.92 10.36
N THR A 122 -1.92 5.33 9.97
CA THR A 122 -1.10 5.84 8.86
C THR A 122 -1.46 5.22 7.52
N GLY A 123 -2.04 4.02 7.50
CA GLY A 123 -2.41 3.31 6.26
C GLY A 123 -1.24 2.97 5.34
N ILE A 124 0.02 3.20 5.76
CA ILE A 124 1.24 3.02 4.96
C ILE A 124 2.18 2.06 5.68
N ILE A 125 2.27 0.84 5.14
CA ILE A 125 3.02 -0.28 5.75
C ILE A 125 4.53 0.03 5.79
N GLY A 126 5.10 0.59 4.70
CA GLY A 126 6.55 0.79 4.62
C GLY A 126 7.10 1.87 5.57
N ALA A 127 6.37 2.97 5.75
CA ALA A 127 6.80 4.10 6.58
C ALA A 127 6.76 3.74 8.08
N SER A 128 5.67 3.10 8.52
CA SER A 128 5.47 2.68 9.91
C SER A 128 6.50 1.65 10.38
N VAL A 129 6.80 0.64 9.56
CA VAL A 129 7.83 -0.38 9.88
C VAL A 129 9.23 0.24 9.95
N THR A 130 9.56 1.15 9.03
CA THR A 130 10.86 1.83 9.03
C THR A 130 11.03 2.69 10.29
N MET A 131 9.98 3.41 10.68
CA MET A 131 9.95 4.20 11.90
C MET A 131 10.10 3.33 13.15
N MET A 132 9.32 2.25 13.27
CA MET A 132 9.43 1.31 14.39
C MET A 132 10.79 0.64 14.45
N THR A 133 11.42 0.38 13.31
CA THR A 133 12.80 -0.11 13.27
C THR A 133 13.77 0.90 13.88
N ALA A 134 13.67 2.18 13.51
CA ALA A 134 14.54 3.23 14.05
C ALA A 134 14.33 3.46 15.56
N LEU A 135 13.09 3.30 16.05
CA LEU A 135 12.73 3.58 17.44
C LEU A 135 12.88 2.37 18.36
N ALA A 136 12.35 1.21 17.98
CA ALA A 136 12.23 0.04 18.84
C ALA A 136 13.43 -0.88 18.77
N LEU A 137 14.05 -1.08 17.60
CA LEU A 137 15.19 -1.99 17.44
C LEU A 137 16.36 -1.69 18.41
N PRO A 138 16.86 -0.44 18.54
CA PRO A 138 17.96 -0.16 19.47
C PRO A 138 17.55 -0.39 20.94
N VAL A 139 16.28 -0.15 21.28
CA VAL A 139 15.75 -0.38 22.63
C VAL A 139 15.66 -1.88 22.94
N MET A 140 15.16 -2.69 22.00
CA MET A 140 15.07 -4.15 22.14
C MET A 140 16.43 -4.81 22.30
N LEU A 141 17.42 -4.39 21.50
CA LEU A 141 18.78 -4.91 21.59
C LEU A 141 19.44 -4.55 22.93
N ARG A 142 19.24 -3.32 23.43
CA ARG A 142 19.74 -2.90 24.75
C ARG A 142 19.09 -3.67 25.91
N GLN A 143 17.85 -4.12 25.74
CA GLN A 143 17.16 -4.96 26.73
C GLN A 143 17.47 -6.46 26.59
N GLY A 144 18.39 -6.86 25.70
CA GLY A 144 18.84 -8.25 25.57
C GLY A 144 17.96 -9.14 24.69
N TYR A 145 17.05 -8.57 23.89
CA TYR A 145 16.28 -9.36 22.93
C TYR A 145 17.18 -9.82 21.78
N ALA A 146 17.00 -11.08 21.35
CA ALA A 146 17.68 -11.61 20.17
C ALA A 146 17.36 -10.79 18.93
N GLN A 147 18.35 -10.52 18.08
CA GLN A 147 18.18 -9.72 16.86
C GLN A 147 17.13 -10.30 15.92
N SER A 148 17.04 -11.63 15.81
CA SER A 148 16.02 -12.34 15.02
C SER A 148 14.61 -12.11 15.56
N LEU A 149 14.43 -12.09 16.88
CA LEU A 149 13.15 -11.81 17.51
C LEU A 149 12.76 -10.34 17.32
N SER A 150 13.68 -9.41 17.55
CA SER A 150 13.41 -7.98 17.42
C SER A 150 13.02 -7.59 15.99
N THR A 151 13.80 -8.04 15.01
CA THR A 151 13.50 -7.77 13.59
C THR A 151 12.23 -8.48 13.12
N GLY A 152 12.00 -9.73 13.55
CA GLY A 152 10.78 -10.46 13.24
C GLY A 152 9.52 -9.80 13.81
N VAL A 153 9.57 -9.33 15.06
CA VAL A 153 8.44 -8.64 15.71
C VAL A 153 8.14 -7.31 15.02
N ILE A 154 9.15 -6.52 14.66
CA ILE A 154 8.98 -5.24 13.96
C ILE A 154 8.48 -5.44 12.53
N ALA A 155 8.95 -6.47 11.83
CA ALA A 155 8.51 -6.78 10.47
C ALA A 155 7.08 -7.36 10.42
N ALA A 156 6.64 -8.01 11.49
CA ALA A 156 5.30 -8.60 11.59
C ALA A 156 4.23 -7.63 12.13
N SER A 157 4.64 -6.50 12.70
CA SER A 157 3.77 -5.53 13.37
C SER A 157 3.20 -4.44 12.47
#